data_AF-A0AAD3RIT0-F1
#
_entry.id   AF-A0AAD3RIT0-F1
#
_cell.length_a   1.000
_cell.length_b   1.000
_cell.length_c   1.000
_cell.angle_alpha   90.00
_cell.angle_beta   90.00
_cell.angle_gamma   90.00
#
_symmetry.space_group_name_H-M   'P 1'
#
loop_
_entity.id
_entity.type
_entity.pdbx_description
1 polymer ?
#
loop_
_entity_poly.entity_id
_entity_poly.type
_entity_poly.pdbx_seq_one_letter_code
_entity_poly.pdbx_strand_id
1 'polypeptide(L)'
;MLDFLLQSGDISRLDGMLATWYHRANSKEEMNKALASDAMILEADVTLEGYGTPSEKPIPIMAHPPDIYSDNTLDQWLDAVLASRKGIKLDFKSLESVGLSLDQLSRKNSSRGINRPVWINADILQGPNVPDFVPPVNGTRFLQLIQEKFSDVTLSPGWKVAYVPPLFTETYTRTMVENMYDMIKDVPQRVTFPVHALLVRSGWQHMSWLLSQSSRFSLTLWQGSIHPDISDLLFVRDNSHPARVYYDIYEPTLSAFKEAARQQGRLRRFYPGGDLMDFLHPTHNPDTNFLSTVTHGNNLAVRWFTVTDQTSLLAQLSDGAGGMLVVWVASDSRRPGVPLVQGSEKSSEPQTLQDVLQLLGQRADVPWGVYLQVHTVQLLEASLTLLHSAYSREKLYRPVWVSMEGLLSRDNTKEYVSTVEKLFPYITLVLKEKNWPPQIPATVTGLSQRVALHLNAASLPKGKEELHSLMGMMNRYDLIVEEDTKSSAEAFTVLKGLLSQLRGGAQFPLECEQAYISMSDSSTAGS
;
A
#
# COMPACT_ATOMS: atom_id res chain seq x y z
N MET A 1 -4.43 -13.74 -7.27
CA MET A 1 -3.17 -14.43 -7.64
C MET A 1 -2.50 -15.03 -6.41
N LEU A 2 -2.03 -14.24 -5.44
CA LEU A 2 -1.36 -14.79 -4.24
C LEU A 2 -2.22 -15.80 -3.47
N ASP A 3 -3.52 -15.55 -3.32
CA ASP A 3 -4.44 -16.47 -2.64
C ASP A 3 -4.46 -17.85 -3.33
N PHE A 4 -4.51 -17.87 -4.66
CA PHE A 4 -4.45 -19.10 -5.46
C PHE A 4 -3.11 -19.83 -5.30
N LEU A 5 -1.99 -19.11 -5.34
CA LEU A 5 -0.66 -19.70 -5.16
C LEU A 5 -0.47 -20.26 -3.74
N LEU A 6 -1.02 -19.58 -2.73
CA LEU A 6 -0.98 -20.03 -1.34
C LEU A 6 -1.83 -21.30 -1.16
N GLN A 7 -3.06 -21.29 -1.66
CA GLN A 7 -3.97 -22.45 -1.62
C GLN A 7 -3.43 -23.66 -2.37
N SER A 8 -2.69 -23.41 -3.46
CA SER A 8 -2.03 -24.46 -4.25
C SER A 8 -0.74 -24.98 -3.63
N GLY A 9 -0.26 -24.37 -2.53
CA GLY A 9 0.98 -24.73 -1.86
C GLY A 9 2.25 -24.28 -2.60
N ASP A 10 2.14 -23.43 -3.63
CA ASP A 10 3.27 -22.94 -4.42
C ASP A 10 4.05 -21.84 -3.66
N ILE A 11 3.39 -21.11 -2.75
CA ILE A 11 4.02 -20.14 -1.84
C ILE A 11 3.62 -20.39 -0.39
N SER A 12 4.50 -20.05 0.55
CA SER A 12 4.26 -20.29 1.99
C SER A 12 3.48 -19.17 2.70
N ARG A 13 3.34 -18.00 2.07
CA ARG A 13 2.65 -16.81 2.60
C ARG A 13 2.31 -15.84 1.47
N LEU A 14 1.41 -14.89 1.74
CA LEU A 14 1.04 -13.83 0.81
C LEU A 14 2.16 -12.79 0.64
N ASP A 15 3.12 -13.10 -0.23
CA ASP A 15 4.24 -12.21 -0.58
C ASP A 15 4.47 -12.26 -2.09
N GLY A 16 4.31 -11.13 -2.78
CA GLY A 16 4.45 -11.03 -4.22
C GLY A 16 5.88 -11.26 -4.73
N MET A 17 6.90 -11.21 -3.86
CA MET A 17 8.26 -11.64 -4.18
C MET A 17 8.39 -13.16 -4.36
N LEU A 18 7.47 -13.95 -3.78
CA LEU A 18 7.46 -15.41 -3.92
C LEU A 18 6.80 -15.88 -5.23
N ALA A 19 5.90 -15.08 -5.79
CA ALA A 19 5.28 -15.36 -7.08
C ALA A 19 6.33 -15.22 -8.22
N THR A 20 6.58 -16.30 -8.93
CA THR A 20 7.53 -16.35 -10.05
C THR A 20 6.82 -16.29 -11.40
N TRP A 21 7.45 -15.63 -12.35
CA TRP A 21 6.89 -15.31 -13.66
C TRP A 21 7.71 -15.97 -14.77
N TYR A 22 7.04 -16.42 -15.82
CA TYR A 22 7.65 -16.69 -17.11
C TYR A 22 7.14 -15.66 -18.10
N HIS A 23 8.03 -14.79 -18.54
CA HIS A 23 7.72 -13.68 -19.45
C HIS A 23 7.73 -14.12 -20.90
N ARG A 24 6.81 -13.60 -21.71
CA ARG A 24 6.74 -13.80 -23.17
C ARG A 24 6.69 -15.28 -23.58
N ALA A 25 5.77 -16.04 -23.00
CA ALA A 25 5.47 -17.42 -23.42
C ALA A 25 4.71 -17.46 -24.77
N ASN A 26 5.25 -16.79 -25.79
CA ASN A 26 4.54 -16.42 -27.02
C ASN A 26 4.54 -17.52 -28.09
N SER A 27 5.54 -18.41 -28.10
CA SER A 27 5.58 -19.55 -29.03
C SER A 27 5.19 -20.85 -28.32
N LYS A 28 4.93 -21.93 -29.08
CA LYS A 28 4.75 -23.26 -28.47
C LYS A 28 5.99 -23.70 -27.71
N GLU A 29 7.17 -23.39 -28.22
CA GLU A 29 8.44 -23.70 -27.56
C GLU A 29 8.54 -23.00 -26.20
N GLU A 30 8.35 -21.67 -26.16
CA GLU A 30 8.45 -20.89 -24.92
C GLU A 30 7.35 -21.24 -23.93
N MET A 31 6.13 -21.47 -24.40
CA MET A 31 5.03 -21.98 -23.56
C MET A 31 5.39 -23.33 -22.94
N ASN A 32 5.94 -24.29 -23.70
CA ASN A 32 6.32 -25.59 -23.17
C ASN A 32 7.48 -25.51 -22.16
N LYS A 33 8.47 -24.63 -22.39
CA LYS A 33 9.52 -24.33 -21.40
C LYS A 33 8.92 -23.77 -20.12
N ALA A 34 7.99 -22.82 -20.23
CA ALA A 34 7.32 -22.22 -19.09
C ALA A 34 6.51 -23.25 -18.28
N LEU A 35 5.76 -24.11 -18.96
CA LEU A 35 4.98 -25.18 -18.35
C LEU A 35 5.85 -26.19 -17.60
N ALA A 36 7.04 -26.50 -18.13
CA ALA A 36 8.00 -27.42 -17.52
C ALA A 36 8.85 -26.80 -16.39
N SER A 37 8.88 -25.47 -16.28
CA SER A 37 9.68 -24.74 -15.30
C SER A 37 8.99 -24.59 -13.93
N ASP A 38 9.72 -24.05 -12.95
CA ASP A 38 9.19 -23.66 -11.63
C ASP A 38 8.46 -22.30 -11.62
N ALA A 39 8.32 -21.63 -12.78
CA ALA A 39 7.54 -20.39 -12.86
C ALA A 39 6.09 -20.66 -12.47
N MET A 40 5.45 -19.79 -11.68
CA MET A 40 4.08 -20.01 -11.21
C MET A 40 3.04 -19.37 -12.13
N ILE A 41 3.42 -18.33 -12.85
CA ILE A 41 2.54 -17.51 -13.68
C ILE A 41 3.16 -17.39 -15.07
N LEU A 42 2.36 -17.63 -16.10
CA LEU A 42 2.75 -17.42 -17.49
C LEU A 42 2.17 -16.10 -17.96
N GLU A 43 3.05 -15.24 -18.45
CA GLU A 43 2.71 -14.03 -19.19
C GLU A 43 2.91 -14.30 -20.69
N ALA A 44 1.97 -13.84 -21.52
CA ALA A 44 2.08 -13.88 -22.97
C ALA A 44 1.41 -12.67 -23.61
N ASP A 45 2.02 -12.18 -24.68
CA ASP A 45 1.52 -11.07 -25.45
C ASP A 45 0.45 -11.54 -26.45
N VAL A 46 -0.62 -10.78 -26.62
CA VAL A 46 -1.74 -11.12 -27.51
C VAL A 46 -1.93 -10.04 -28.58
N THR A 47 -2.01 -10.47 -29.83
CA THR A 47 -2.40 -9.64 -30.98
C THR A 47 -3.17 -10.48 -32.01
N LEU A 48 -3.45 -9.93 -33.19
CA LEU A 48 -4.08 -10.64 -34.31
C LEU A 48 -3.05 -11.20 -35.29
N GLU A 49 -3.37 -12.35 -35.88
CA GLU A 49 -2.59 -12.88 -37.00
C GLU A 49 -2.55 -11.87 -38.15
N GLY A 50 -1.34 -11.47 -38.58
CA GLY A 50 -1.14 -10.47 -39.62
C GLY A 50 -1.45 -9.03 -39.19
N TYR A 51 -1.46 -8.74 -37.89
CA TYR A 51 -1.81 -7.42 -37.32
C TYR A 51 -1.17 -6.24 -38.07
N GLY A 52 -2.00 -5.26 -38.42
CA GLY A 52 -1.56 -4.03 -39.11
C GLY A 52 -1.20 -4.21 -40.58
N THR A 53 -1.56 -5.34 -41.20
CA THR A 53 -1.31 -5.63 -42.62
C THR A 53 -2.60 -5.97 -43.37
N PRO A 54 -2.62 -5.94 -44.72
CA PRO A 54 -3.76 -6.41 -45.50
C PRO A 54 -4.11 -7.90 -45.31
N SER A 55 -3.21 -8.68 -44.68
CA SER A 55 -3.42 -10.10 -44.37
C SER A 55 -3.96 -10.35 -42.96
N GLU A 56 -4.34 -9.29 -42.23
CA GLU A 56 -4.87 -9.40 -40.87
C GLU A 56 -6.12 -10.30 -40.83
N LYS A 57 -6.15 -11.22 -39.85
CA LYS A 57 -7.28 -12.11 -39.60
C LYS A 57 -7.77 -11.93 -38.15
N PRO A 58 -9.07 -12.14 -37.88
CA PRO A 58 -9.64 -12.05 -36.54
C PRO A 58 -9.30 -13.32 -35.70
N ILE A 59 -8.03 -13.68 -35.66
CA ILE A 59 -7.50 -14.84 -34.95
C ILE A 59 -6.48 -14.32 -33.93
N PRO A 60 -6.83 -14.32 -32.62
CA PRO A 60 -5.88 -13.99 -31.58
C PRO A 60 -4.72 -15.00 -31.53
N ILE A 61 -3.51 -14.48 -31.56
CA ILE A 61 -2.26 -15.24 -31.51
C ILE A 61 -1.38 -14.72 -30.39
N MET A 62 -0.48 -15.57 -29.90
CA MET A 62 0.50 -15.19 -28.90
C MET A 62 1.72 -14.55 -29.57
N ALA A 63 1.76 -13.22 -29.62
CA ALA A 63 2.83 -12.48 -30.30
C ALA A 63 2.95 -11.03 -29.80
N HIS A 64 4.18 -10.53 -29.81
CA HIS A 64 4.51 -9.12 -29.54
C HIS A 64 5.05 -8.47 -30.81
N PRO A 65 4.47 -7.36 -31.30
CA PRO A 65 5.03 -6.62 -32.44
C PRO A 65 6.52 -6.29 -32.24
N PRO A 66 7.38 -6.46 -33.26
CA PRO A 66 7.06 -6.57 -34.68
C PRO A 66 6.62 -7.96 -35.15
N ASP A 67 6.64 -8.98 -34.27
CA ASP A 67 6.11 -10.29 -34.61
C ASP A 67 4.57 -10.22 -34.70
N ILE A 68 4.06 -10.47 -35.90
CA ILE A 68 2.61 -10.45 -36.23
C ILE A 68 2.10 -11.83 -36.65
N TYR A 69 2.94 -12.86 -36.51
CA TYR A 69 2.62 -14.26 -36.73
C TYR A 69 3.20 -15.08 -35.57
N SER A 70 2.53 -16.16 -35.18
CA SER A 70 3.01 -17.09 -34.16
C SER A 70 2.56 -18.50 -34.50
N ASP A 71 3.35 -19.49 -34.08
CA ASP A 71 2.97 -20.89 -34.17
C ASP A 71 1.94 -21.32 -33.11
N ASN A 72 1.55 -20.38 -32.23
CA ASN A 72 0.65 -20.60 -31.11
C ASN A 72 -0.52 -19.60 -31.14
N THR A 73 -1.73 -20.11 -31.38
CA THR A 73 -2.94 -19.31 -31.21
C THR A 73 -3.29 -19.17 -29.73
N LEU A 74 -4.05 -18.14 -29.37
CA LEU A 74 -4.55 -18.01 -27.99
C LEU A 74 -5.32 -19.25 -27.54
N ASP A 75 -6.12 -19.85 -28.42
CA ASP A 75 -6.94 -21.03 -28.09
C ASP A 75 -6.06 -22.23 -27.72
N GLN A 76 -5.01 -22.49 -28.51
CA GLN A 76 -4.04 -23.56 -28.26
C GLN A 76 -3.26 -23.31 -26.98
N TRP A 77 -2.82 -22.06 -26.77
CA TRP A 77 -2.10 -21.68 -25.57
C TRP A 77 -2.98 -21.82 -24.32
N LEU A 78 -4.23 -21.36 -24.36
CA LEU A 78 -5.18 -21.51 -23.26
C LEU A 78 -5.44 -22.98 -22.96
N ASP A 79 -5.52 -23.86 -23.97
CA ASP A 79 -5.67 -25.30 -23.74
C ASP A 79 -4.50 -25.91 -22.98
N ALA A 80 -3.27 -25.58 -23.38
CA ALA A 80 -2.08 -26.08 -22.71
C ALA A 80 -1.94 -25.52 -21.28
N VAL A 81 -2.15 -24.21 -21.10
CA VAL A 81 -2.00 -23.57 -19.78
C VAL A 81 -3.12 -23.97 -18.83
N LEU A 82 -4.36 -24.10 -19.30
CA LEU A 82 -5.48 -24.57 -18.47
C LEU A 82 -5.36 -26.05 -18.07
N ALA A 83 -4.57 -26.84 -18.80
CA ALA A 83 -4.22 -28.21 -18.39
C ALA A 83 -3.15 -28.27 -17.28
N SER A 84 -2.51 -27.15 -16.94
CA SER A 84 -1.49 -27.05 -15.88
C SER A 84 -2.08 -26.52 -14.56
N ARG A 85 -1.22 -26.10 -13.61
CA ARG A 85 -1.60 -25.31 -12.42
C ARG A 85 -1.19 -23.83 -12.49
N LYS A 86 -0.66 -23.38 -13.63
CA LYS A 86 -0.07 -22.04 -13.74
C LYS A 86 -1.14 -20.94 -13.78
N GLY A 87 -0.84 -19.80 -13.18
CA GLY A 87 -1.61 -18.56 -13.36
C GLY A 87 -1.44 -17.98 -14.77
N ILE A 88 -2.38 -17.14 -15.19
CA ILE A 88 -2.40 -16.56 -16.55
C ILE A 88 -2.33 -15.04 -16.47
N LYS A 89 -1.45 -14.43 -17.26
CA LYS A 89 -1.46 -12.99 -17.60
C LYS A 89 -1.39 -12.82 -19.12
N LEU A 90 -2.40 -12.17 -19.69
CA LEU A 90 -2.48 -11.89 -21.13
C LEU A 90 -2.23 -10.41 -21.37
N ASP A 91 -1.19 -10.08 -22.13
CA ASP A 91 -0.79 -8.70 -22.45
C ASP A 91 -1.21 -8.29 -23.87
N PHE A 92 -2.30 -7.55 -23.96
CA PHE A 92 -2.91 -7.14 -25.22
C PHE A 92 -2.17 -5.98 -25.87
N LYS A 93 -1.69 -6.20 -27.10
CA LYS A 93 -0.99 -5.19 -27.92
C LYS A 93 -1.89 -4.44 -28.89
N SER A 94 -3.14 -4.89 -29.02
CA SER A 94 -4.15 -4.30 -29.90
C SER A 94 -5.54 -4.45 -29.28
N LEU A 95 -6.41 -3.44 -29.47
CA LEU A 95 -7.78 -3.47 -28.93
C LEU A 95 -8.64 -4.53 -29.64
N GLU A 96 -8.37 -4.74 -30.92
CA GLU A 96 -9.08 -5.62 -31.84
C GLU A 96 -8.99 -7.09 -31.39
N SER A 97 -7.90 -7.47 -30.72
CA SER A 97 -7.72 -8.82 -30.18
C SER A 97 -8.44 -9.04 -28.84
N VAL A 98 -8.77 -7.97 -28.10
CA VAL A 98 -9.34 -8.07 -26.74
C VAL A 98 -10.69 -8.77 -26.75
N GLY A 99 -11.64 -8.29 -27.55
CA GLY A 99 -13.00 -8.85 -27.59
C GLY A 99 -13.02 -10.32 -27.99
N LEU A 100 -12.24 -10.68 -29.02
CA LEU A 100 -12.13 -12.05 -29.53
C LEU A 100 -11.51 -13.00 -28.50
N SER A 101 -10.54 -12.50 -27.73
CA SER A 101 -9.85 -13.26 -26.69
C SER A 101 -10.72 -13.47 -25.46
N LEU A 102 -11.48 -12.46 -25.04
CA LEU A 102 -12.46 -12.58 -23.96
C LEU A 102 -13.58 -13.57 -24.33
N ASP A 103 -14.00 -13.60 -25.60
CA ASP A 103 -14.97 -14.60 -26.08
C ASP A 103 -14.39 -16.04 -26.01
N GLN A 104 -13.09 -16.22 -26.27
CA GLN A 104 -12.42 -17.52 -26.07
C GLN A 104 -12.35 -17.91 -24.60
N LEU A 105 -11.96 -16.99 -23.71
CA LEU A 105 -11.96 -17.22 -22.25
C LEU A 105 -13.35 -17.60 -21.74
N SER A 106 -14.39 -16.88 -22.16
CA SER A 106 -15.78 -17.16 -21.81
C SER A 106 -16.22 -18.57 -22.26
N ARG A 107 -15.85 -18.98 -23.49
CA ARG A 107 -16.09 -20.34 -23.98
C ARG A 107 -15.36 -21.40 -23.17
N LYS A 108 -14.08 -21.20 -22.86
CA LYS A 108 -13.29 -22.15 -22.04
C LYS A 108 -13.83 -22.23 -20.60
N ASN A 109 -14.26 -21.11 -20.03
CA ASN A 109 -14.87 -21.09 -18.71
C ASN A 109 -16.21 -21.85 -18.69
N SER A 110 -17.05 -21.64 -19.71
CA SER A 110 -18.33 -22.33 -19.83
C SER A 110 -18.17 -23.84 -20.08
N SER A 111 -17.12 -24.27 -20.79
CA SER A 111 -16.95 -25.68 -21.17
C SER A 111 -16.29 -26.54 -20.09
N ARG A 112 -15.35 -26.00 -19.31
CA ARG A 112 -14.60 -26.76 -18.29
C ARG A 112 -14.39 -26.05 -16.96
N GLY A 113 -14.78 -24.77 -16.85
CA GLY A 113 -14.44 -23.90 -15.73
C GLY A 113 -12.99 -23.43 -15.77
N ILE A 114 -12.75 -22.16 -15.45
CA ILE A 114 -11.42 -21.62 -15.18
C ILE A 114 -11.27 -21.48 -13.67
N ASN A 115 -10.47 -22.36 -13.06
CA ASN A 115 -10.26 -22.44 -11.61
C ASN A 115 -8.97 -21.75 -11.14
N ARG A 116 -8.50 -20.75 -11.90
CA ARG A 116 -7.25 -20.05 -11.62
C ARG A 116 -7.34 -18.57 -12.03
N PRO A 117 -6.50 -17.70 -11.46
CA PRO A 117 -6.50 -16.29 -11.80
C PRO A 117 -6.12 -16.06 -13.27
N VAL A 118 -6.91 -15.23 -13.94
CA VAL A 118 -6.62 -14.65 -15.25
C VAL A 118 -6.42 -13.15 -15.09
N TRP A 119 -5.27 -12.67 -15.52
CA TRP A 119 -4.92 -11.24 -15.53
C TRP A 119 -5.00 -10.72 -16.96
N ILE A 120 -5.67 -9.58 -17.13
CA ILE A 120 -5.86 -8.94 -18.43
C ILE A 120 -5.09 -7.62 -18.42
N ASN A 121 -3.99 -7.58 -19.18
CA ASN A 121 -3.04 -6.48 -19.24
C ASN A 121 -3.14 -5.74 -20.56
N ALA A 122 -2.99 -4.43 -20.54
CA ALA A 122 -2.76 -3.62 -21.74
C ALA A 122 -2.19 -2.25 -21.32
N ASP A 123 -1.37 -1.67 -22.18
CA ASP A 123 -0.92 -0.28 -22.04
C ASP A 123 -2.03 0.66 -22.52
N ILE A 124 -2.86 1.13 -21.59
CA ILE A 124 -4.08 1.88 -21.89
C ILE A 124 -3.95 3.40 -21.73
N LEU A 125 -2.82 3.86 -21.19
CA LEU A 125 -2.51 5.28 -21.02
C LEU A 125 -1.10 5.60 -21.49
N GLN A 126 -0.87 6.87 -21.79
CA GLN A 126 0.46 7.39 -22.11
C GLN A 126 1.33 7.41 -20.85
N GLY A 127 2.54 6.86 -20.95
CA GLY A 127 3.50 6.85 -19.86
C GLY A 127 4.78 7.64 -20.15
N PRO A 128 5.79 7.48 -19.30
CA PRO A 128 7.04 8.22 -19.41
C PRO A 128 7.77 7.96 -20.73
N ASN A 129 8.38 9.03 -21.23
CA ASN A 129 9.27 9.05 -22.40
C ASN A 129 8.68 8.56 -23.73
N VAL A 130 7.38 8.27 -23.81
CA VAL A 130 6.73 7.90 -25.07
C VAL A 130 6.21 9.16 -25.75
N PRO A 131 6.51 9.37 -27.05
CA PRO A 131 5.94 10.49 -27.79
C PRO A 131 4.41 10.39 -27.93
N ASP A 132 3.71 11.53 -27.88
CA ASP A 132 2.24 11.61 -27.95
C ASP A 132 1.64 11.01 -29.24
N PHE A 133 2.41 10.93 -30.32
CA PHE A 133 1.97 10.34 -31.59
C PHE A 133 1.92 8.81 -31.58
N VAL A 134 2.44 8.16 -30.53
CA VAL A 134 2.40 6.70 -30.38
C VAL A 134 1.24 6.35 -29.44
N PRO A 135 0.04 6.03 -29.96
CA PRO A 135 -1.14 5.88 -29.12
C PRO A 135 -1.04 4.63 -28.22
N PRO A 136 -1.60 4.68 -26.99
CA PRO A 136 -1.89 3.50 -26.20
C PRO A 136 -3.13 2.77 -26.74
N VAL A 137 -3.43 1.59 -26.18
CA VAL A 137 -4.72 0.91 -26.38
C VAL A 137 -5.84 1.79 -25.82
N ASN A 138 -7.00 1.84 -26.48
CA ASN A 138 -8.13 2.63 -25.98
C ASN A 138 -8.64 2.06 -24.64
N GLY A 139 -8.28 2.72 -23.53
CA GLY A 139 -8.59 2.26 -22.17
C GLY A 139 -10.09 2.15 -21.88
N THR A 140 -10.89 3.13 -22.29
CA THR A 140 -12.35 3.10 -22.09
C THR A 140 -12.96 1.88 -22.77
N ARG A 141 -12.62 1.62 -24.04
CA ARG A 141 -13.18 0.47 -24.76
C ARG A 141 -12.62 -0.86 -24.24
N PHE A 142 -11.34 -0.90 -23.86
CA PHE A 142 -10.72 -2.06 -23.23
C PHE A 142 -11.47 -2.49 -21.96
N LEU A 143 -11.72 -1.55 -21.05
CA LEU A 143 -12.46 -1.81 -19.80
C LEU A 143 -13.91 -2.23 -20.08
N GLN A 144 -14.59 -1.56 -21.01
CA GLN A 144 -15.95 -1.93 -21.42
C GLN A 144 -16.03 -3.38 -21.92
N LEU A 145 -15.12 -3.79 -22.81
CA LEU A 145 -15.08 -5.15 -23.34
C LEU A 145 -14.94 -6.20 -22.24
N ILE A 146 -14.11 -5.92 -21.22
CA ILE A 146 -13.93 -6.83 -20.08
C ILE A 146 -15.23 -6.97 -19.30
N GLN A 147 -15.94 -5.87 -19.00
CA GLN A 147 -17.23 -5.95 -18.31
C GLN A 147 -18.30 -6.66 -19.16
N GLU A 148 -18.30 -6.44 -20.48
CA GLU A 148 -19.27 -7.01 -21.41
C GLU A 148 -19.11 -8.52 -21.60
N LYS A 149 -17.86 -9.02 -21.65
CA LYS A 149 -17.56 -10.37 -22.16
C LYS A 149 -17.02 -11.35 -21.12
N PHE A 150 -16.18 -10.88 -20.19
CA PHE A 150 -15.54 -11.75 -19.20
C PHE A 150 -14.98 -10.94 -18.01
N SER A 151 -15.83 -10.64 -17.03
CA SER A 151 -15.53 -9.72 -15.93
C SER A 151 -14.76 -10.34 -14.74
N ASP A 152 -14.74 -11.68 -14.65
CA ASP A 152 -14.06 -12.43 -13.57
C ASP A 152 -12.55 -12.52 -13.83
N VAL A 153 -11.88 -11.38 -13.74
CA VAL A 153 -10.45 -11.21 -13.99
C VAL A 153 -9.82 -10.23 -13.00
N THR A 154 -8.49 -10.27 -12.89
CA THR A 154 -7.73 -9.14 -12.34
C THR A 154 -7.32 -8.22 -13.50
N LEU A 155 -7.56 -6.92 -13.34
CA LEU A 155 -7.11 -5.93 -14.32
C LEU A 155 -5.63 -5.60 -14.10
N SER A 156 -4.88 -5.52 -15.19
CA SER A 156 -3.47 -5.14 -15.18
C SER A 156 -3.20 -3.94 -16.11
N PRO A 157 -3.84 -2.77 -15.91
CA PRO A 157 -3.73 -1.64 -16.81
C PRO A 157 -2.36 -0.96 -16.65
N GLY A 158 -1.62 -0.88 -17.75
CA GLY A 158 -0.30 -0.27 -17.84
C GLY A 158 -0.29 1.10 -18.49
N TRP A 159 0.86 1.74 -18.39
CA TRP A 159 1.21 2.89 -19.22
C TRP A 159 2.17 2.44 -20.31
N LYS A 160 2.04 3.01 -21.50
CA LYS A 160 3.04 2.85 -22.54
C LYS A 160 4.34 3.54 -22.10
N VAL A 161 5.42 2.80 -21.96
CA VAL A 161 6.71 3.32 -21.45
C VAL A 161 7.83 3.12 -22.45
N ALA A 162 8.67 4.15 -22.61
CA ALA A 162 9.98 4.01 -23.22
C ALA A 162 11.07 4.24 -22.16
N TYR A 163 12.13 3.45 -22.23
CA TYR A 163 13.30 3.62 -21.38
C TYR A 163 14.57 3.32 -22.19
N VAL A 164 15.30 4.36 -22.53
CA VAL A 164 16.53 4.28 -23.34
C VAL A 164 17.56 5.27 -22.77
N PRO A 165 18.36 4.86 -21.78
CA PRO A 165 19.40 5.71 -21.23
C PRO A 165 20.45 6.10 -22.29
N PRO A 166 20.98 7.34 -22.26
CA PRO A 166 20.63 8.43 -21.34
C PRO A 166 19.48 9.33 -21.83
N LEU A 167 18.84 9.03 -22.96
CA LEU A 167 17.92 9.94 -23.67
C LEU A 167 16.47 9.90 -23.16
N PHE A 168 16.03 8.76 -22.62
CA PHE A 168 14.65 8.52 -22.19
C PHE A 168 14.66 7.89 -20.80
N THR A 169 14.80 8.74 -19.77
CA THR A 169 14.96 8.31 -18.37
C THR A 169 14.02 9.01 -17.40
N GLU A 170 13.07 9.82 -17.89
CA GLU A 170 12.06 10.45 -17.04
C GLU A 170 11.13 9.40 -16.43
N THR A 171 10.59 9.71 -15.26
CA THR A 171 9.71 8.81 -14.50
C THR A 171 8.23 9.20 -14.61
N TYR A 172 7.36 8.42 -13.98
CA TYR A 172 5.93 8.66 -13.88
C TYR A 172 5.67 9.98 -13.15
N THR A 173 4.86 10.83 -13.78
CA THR A 173 4.42 12.09 -13.17
C THR A 173 3.13 11.87 -12.39
N ARG A 174 2.83 12.81 -11.49
CA ARG A 174 1.56 12.85 -10.76
C ARG A 174 0.35 12.74 -11.70
N THR A 175 0.31 13.55 -12.75
CA THR A 175 -0.79 13.57 -13.72
C THR A 175 -0.97 12.23 -14.42
N MET A 176 0.11 11.54 -14.79
CA MET A 176 0.02 10.20 -15.38
C MET A 176 -0.66 9.20 -14.44
N VAL A 177 -0.37 9.30 -13.14
CA VAL A 177 -0.91 8.41 -12.11
C VAL A 177 -2.35 8.76 -11.74
N GLU A 178 -2.69 10.05 -11.64
CA GLU A 178 -4.07 10.52 -11.42
C GLU A 178 -4.99 10.11 -12.58
N ASN A 179 -4.52 10.25 -13.83
CA ASN A 179 -5.28 9.80 -15.01
C ASN A 179 -5.57 8.29 -14.97
N MET A 180 -4.61 7.49 -14.49
CA MET A 180 -4.83 6.05 -14.29
C MET A 180 -5.89 5.81 -13.22
N TYR A 181 -5.77 6.46 -12.06
CA TYR A 181 -6.75 6.36 -10.98
C TYR A 181 -8.17 6.71 -11.46
N ASP A 182 -8.33 7.83 -12.17
CA ASP A 182 -9.64 8.26 -12.67
C ASP A 182 -10.28 7.25 -13.64
N MET A 183 -9.46 6.51 -14.39
CA MET A 183 -9.93 5.49 -15.31
C MET A 183 -10.37 4.19 -14.62
N ILE A 184 -9.80 3.87 -13.46
CA ILE A 184 -9.94 2.56 -12.81
C ILE A 184 -10.72 2.60 -11.49
N LYS A 185 -10.94 3.77 -10.89
CA LYS A 185 -11.51 3.89 -9.52
C LYS A 185 -12.85 3.16 -9.36
N ASP A 186 -13.68 3.19 -10.40
CA ASP A 186 -15.04 2.66 -10.38
C ASP A 186 -15.14 1.19 -10.86
N VAL A 187 -14.04 0.55 -11.27
CA VAL A 187 -14.07 -0.84 -11.72
C VAL A 187 -14.18 -1.78 -10.51
N PRO A 188 -14.98 -2.86 -10.55
CA PRO A 188 -15.15 -3.77 -9.42
C PRO A 188 -13.97 -4.74 -9.21
N GLN A 189 -13.17 -4.98 -10.24
CA GLN A 189 -12.08 -5.96 -10.22
C GLN A 189 -10.95 -5.58 -9.24
N ARG A 190 -10.14 -6.55 -8.82
CA ARG A 190 -8.80 -6.24 -8.30
C ARG A 190 -7.94 -5.65 -9.43
N VAL A 191 -7.06 -4.72 -9.09
CA VAL A 191 -6.21 -4.03 -10.05
C VAL A 191 -4.75 -4.14 -9.65
N THR A 192 -3.89 -4.46 -10.61
CA THR A 192 -2.44 -4.38 -10.46
C THR A 192 -1.87 -3.45 -11.52
N PHE A 193 -0.97 -2.54 -11.15
CA PHE A 193 -0.40 -1.59 -12.09
C PHE A 193 0.99 -2.06 -12.51
N PRO A 194 1.22 -2.42 -13.79
CA PRO A 194 2.56 -2.67 -14.31
C PRO A 194 3.37 -1.38 -14.28
N VAL A 195 4.46 -1.37 -13.50
CA VAL A 195 5.37 -0.23 -13.39
C VAL A 195 6.78 -0.67 -13.74
N HIS A 196 7.40 0.03 -14.70
CA HIS A 196 8.78 -0.24 -15.10
C HIS A 196 9.76 -0.12 -13.91
N ALA A 197 10.50 -1.21 -13.62
CA ALA A 197 11.31 -1.34 -12.41
C ALA A 197 12.43 -0.28 -12.29
N LEU A 198 12.99 0.20 -13.41
CA LEU A 198 14.01 1.27 -13.42
C LEU A 198 13.45 2.69 -13.21
N LEU A 199 12.13 2.88 -13.27
CA LEU A 199 11.51 4.21 -13.14
C LEU A 199 10.78 4.38 -11.81
N VAL A 200 10.35 3.27 -11.18
CA VAL A 200 9.47 3.29 -10.00
C VAL A 200 10.03 4.10 -8.83
N ARG A 201 11.35 4.08 -8.61
CA ARG A 201 11.95 4.74 -7.44
C ARG A 201 11.75 6.26 -7.48
N SER A 202 12.06 6.88 -8.60
CA SER A 202 11.95 8.34 -8.76
C SER A 202 10.50 8.82 -8.74
N GLY A 203 9.55 7.97 -9.18
CA GLY A 203 8.12 8.24 -9.18
C GLY A 203 7.37 7.69 -7.96
N TRP A 204 8.09 7.20 -6.94
CA TRP A 204 7.49 6.38 -5.88
C TRP A 204 6.38 7.07 -5.11
N GLN A 205 6.53 8.36 -4.82
CA GLN A 205 5.51 9.15 -4.13
C GLN A 205 4.13 9.06 -4.82
N HIS A 206 4.09 9.02 -6.15
CA HIS A 206 2.87 8.91 -6.92
C HIS A 206 2.31 7.47 -6.87
N MET A 207 3.18 6.47 -6.94
CA MET A 207 2.78 5.06 -6.84
C MET A 207 2.28 4.70 -5.44
N SER A 208 2.91 5.25 -4.40
CA SER A 208 2.47 5.11 -3.01
C SER A 208 1.10 5.74 -2.81
N TRP A 209 0.87 6.93 -3.39
CA TRP A 209 -0.46 7.56 -3.39
C TRP A 209 -1.50 6.69 -4.12
N LEU A 210 -1.18 6.16 -5.30
CA LEU A 210 -2.10 5.29 -6.02
C LEU A 210 -2.47 4.06 -5.19
N LEU A 211 -1.50 3.46 -4.50
CA LEU A 211 -1.76 2.33 -3.60
C LEU A 211 -2.63 2.73 -2.39
N SER A 212 -2.56 3.94 -1.85
CA SER A 212 -3.44 4.34 -0.73
C SER A 212 -4.91 4.42 -1.15
N GLN A 213 -5.21 4.66 -2.44
CA GLN A 213 -6.60 4.89 -2.86
C GLN A 213 -7.53 3.66 -2.74
N SER A 214 -7.00 2.44 -2.70
CA SER A 214 -7.82 1.24 -2.50
C SER A 214 -7.01 0.02 -2.10
N SER A 215 -7.55 -0.78 -1.19
CA SER A 215 -7.03 -2.12 -0.84
C SER A 215 -7.06 -3.11 -2.02
N ARG A 216 -7.87 -2.85 -3.06
CA ARG A 216 -7.89 -3.64 -4.32
C ARG A 216 -6.66 -3.43 -5.19
N PHE A 217 -5.88 -2.38 -4.94
CA PHE A 217 -4.78 -1.98 -5.79
C PHE A 217 -3.46 -2.62 -5.37
N SER A 218 -2.66 -3.00 -6.36
CA SER A 218 -1.32 -3.56 -6.20
C SER A 218 -0.41 -3.06 -7.33
N LEU A 219 0.90 -3.28 -7.23
CA LEU A 219 1.85 -3.02 -8.33
C LEU A 219 2.41 -4.33 -8.86
N THR A 220 2.76 -4.36 -10.14
CA THR A 220 3.62 -5.38 -10.74
C THR A 220 4.85 -4.68 -11.29
N LEU A 221 6.00 -4.82 -10.62
CA LEU A 221 7.25 -4.26 -11.14
C LEU A 221 7.75 -5.17 -12.25
N TRP A 222 7.87 -4.61 -13.46
CA TRP A 222 8.34 -5.37 -14.61
C TRP A 222 9.72 -4.90 -15.07
N GLN A 223 10.54 -5.85 -15.47
CA GLN A 223 11.88 -5.64 -16.00
C GLN A 223 11.85 -5.60 -17.54
N GLY A 224 12.46 -4.55 -18.11
CA GLY A 224 12.77 -4.47 -19.54
C GLY A 224 14.04 -5.26 -19.90
N SER A 225 14.80 -4.78 -20.88
CA SER A 225 16.09 -5.41 -21.25
C SER A 225 17.24 -5.12 -20.27
N ILE A 226 17.09 -4.09 -19.44
CA ILE A 226 18.10 -3.66 -18.47
C ILE A 226 17.69 -4.15 -17.08
N HIS A 227 18.64 -4.80 -16.39
CA HIS A 227 18.45 -5.29 -15.04
C HIS A 227 18.32 -4.11 -14.05
N PRO A 228 17.30 -4.11 -13.17
CA PRO A 228 17.17 -3.09 -12.14
C PRO A 228 18.16 -3.31 -10.99
N ASP A 229 18.51 -2.20 -10.33
CA ASP A 229 19.33 -2.24 -9.12
C ASP A 229 18.58 -2.90 -7.96
N ILE A 230 19.29 -3.75 -7.21
CA ILE A 230 18.73 -4.41 -6.02
C ILE A 230 18.27 -3.38 -4.98
N SER A 231 18.97 -2.24 -4.86
CA SER A 231 18.59 -1.17 -3.95
C SER A 231 17.22 -0.57 -4.26
N ASP A 232 16.84 -0.55 -5.53
CA ASP A 232 15.59 0.06 -5.98
C ASP A 232 14.41 -0.89 -5.74
N LEU A 233 14.63 -2.20 -5.97
CA LEU A 233 13.68 -3.23 -5.60
C LEU A 233 13.46 -3.31 -4.09
N LEU A 234 14.55 -3.24 -3.30
CA LEU A 234 14.48 -3.19 -1.84
C LEU A 234 13.80 -1.91 -1.35
N PHE A 235 14.03 -0.78 -2.02
CA PHE A 235 13.35 0.46 -1.70
C PHE A 235 11.83 0.30 -1.85
N VAL A 236 11.34 -0.26 -2.96
CA VAL A 236 9.89 -0.50 -3.12
C VAL A 236 9.38 -1.51 -2.09
N ARG A 237 10.11 -2.60 -1.85
CA ARG A 237 9.74 -3.61 -0.85
C ARG A 237 9.61 -3.02 0.55
N ASP A 238 10.56 -2.17 0.94
CA ASP A 238 10.57 -1.53 2.26
C ASP A 238 9.50 -0.44 2.41
N ASN A 239 8.96 0.06 1.30
CA ASN A 239 7.90 1.07 1.30
C ASN A 239 6.51 0.47 1.02
N SER A 240 6.35 -0.86 1.01
CA SER A 240 5.07 -1.48 0.67
C SER A 240 4.78 -2.73 1.50
N HIS A 241 3.51 -3.11 1.54
CA HIS A 241 3.11 -4.39 2.10
C HIS A 241 3.50 -5.52 1.12
N PRO A 242 4.13 -6.65 1.55
CA PRO A 242 4.60 -7.72 0.67
C PRO A 242 3.53 -8.31 -0.26
N ALA A 243 2.28 -8.38 0.22
CA ALA A 243 1.15 -8.83 -0.60
C ALA A 243 0.69 -7.84 -1.70
N ARG A 244 1.20 -6.60 -1.72
CA ARG A 244 0.75 -5.53 -2.64
C ARG A 244 1.70 -5.27 -3.81
N VAL A 245 2.85 -5.94 -3.88
CA VAL A 245 3.81 -5.75 -4.98
C VAL A 245 4.30 -7.10 -5.52
N TYR A 246 4.07 -7.32 -6.80
CA TYR A 246 4.60 -8.45 -7.56
C TYR A 246 5.88 -8.03 -8.30
N TYR A 247 6.76 -8.99 -8.56
CA TYR A 247 8.07 -8.76 -9.16
C TYR A 247 8.25 -9.65 -10.40
N ASP A 248 7.94 -9.11 -11.57
CA ASP A 248 8.19 -9.70 -12.88
C ASP A 248 9.62 -9.33 -13.32
N ILE A 249 10.58 -9.94 -12.62
CA ILE A 249 12.02 -9.67 -12.68
C ILE A 249 12.76 -10.95 -13.03
N TYR A 250 13.77 -10.88 -13.90
CA TYR A 250 14.45 -12.06 -14.43
C TYR A 250 15.72 -12.40 -13.64
N GLU A 251 16.16 -13.65 -13.79
CA GLU A 251 17.45 -14.09 -13.25
C GLU A 251 18.62 -13.41 -14.00
N PRO A 252 19.75 -13.12 -13.32
CA PRO A 252 20.06 -13.45 -11.92
C PRO A 252 19.56 -12.41 -10.89
N THR A 253 18.95 -11.30 -11.34
CA THR A 253 18.54 -10.19 -10.46
C THR A 253 17.49 -10.61 -9.44
N LEU A 254 16.54 -11.46 -9.83
CA LEU A 254 15.50 -11.96 -8.92
C LEU A 254 16.11 -12.74 -7.74
N SER A 255 17.07 -13.64 -7.99
CA SER A 255 17.76 -14.37 -6.92
C SER A 255 18.54 -13.45 -5.99
N ALA A 256 19.32 -12.52 -6.54
CA ALA A 256 20.07 -11.55 -5.75
C ALA A 256 19.13 -10.64 -4.90
N PHE A 257 17.99 -10.26 -5.46
CA PHE A 257 16.97 -9.48 -4.74
C PHE A 257 16.37 -10.29 -3.58
N LYS A 258 15.99 -11.54 -3.82
CA LYS A 258 15.45 -12.44 -2.79
C LYS A 258 16.44 -12.68 -1.66
N GLU A 259 17.72 -12.85 -1.98
CA GLU A 259 18.79 -13.00 -0.99
C GLU A 259 18.93 -11.74 -0.14
N ALA A 260 19.05 -10.58 -0.77
CA ALA A 260 19.19 -9.29 -0.08
C ALA A 260 17.95 -8.95 0.78
N ALA A 261 16.75 -9.31 0.31
CA ALA A 261 15.51 -9.11 1.05
C ALA A 261 15.40 -10.00 2.30
N ARG A 262 16.06 -11.16 2.31
CA ARG A 262 16.08 -12.13 3.42
C ARG A 262 17.23 -11.90 4.41
N GLN A 263 18.15 -11.00 4.12
CA GLN A 263 19.30 -10.72 4.99
C GLN A 263 18.83 -10.27 6.38
N GLN A 264 19.20 -11.05 7.40
CA GLN A 264 18.86 -10.73 8.79
C GLN A 264 19.60 -9.48 9.26
N GLY A 265 18.93 -8.66 10.08
CA GLY A 265 19.52 -7.43 10.63
C GLY A 265 19.67 -6.28 9.62
N ARG A 266 19.18 -6.43 8.38
CA ARG A 266 19.14 -5.34 7.42
C ARG A 266 18.21 -4.24 7.93
N LEU A 267 18.76 -3.06 8.19
CA LEU A 267 17.95 -1.88 8.51
C LEU A 267 17.07 -1.53 7.30
N ARG A 268 15.76 -1.65 7.48
CA ARG A 268 14.77 -1.17 6.51
C ARG A 268 14.68 0.34 6.66
N ARG A 269 14.95 1.05 5.57
CA ARG A 269 15.05 2.51 5.60
C ARG A 269 13.71 3.21 5.55
N PHE A 270 12.62 2.48 5.36
CA PHE A 270 11.28 3.03 5.24
C PHE A 270 10.31 2.15 5.99
N TYR A 271 9.31 2.78 6.58
CA TYR A 271 8.21 2.11 7.22
C TYR A 271 6.91 2.54 6.54
N PRO A 272 6.20 1.63 5.84
CA PRO A 272 5.04 2.01 5.05
C PRO A 272 3.83 2.37 5.92
N GLY A 273 3.83 1.99 7.20
CA GLY A 273 2.81 2.41 8.16
C GLY A 273 1.38 1.95 7.86
N GLY A 274 1.11 1.13 6.83
CA GLY A 274 -0.26 0.88 6.38
C GLY A 274 -0.95 2.16 5.89
N ASP A 275 -2.10 2.04 5.24
CA ASP A 275 -2.93 3.23 5.03
C ASP A 275 -3.68 3.50 6.33
N LEU A 276 -3.47 4.66 6.96
CA LEU A 276 -4.20 5.03 8.17
C LEU A 276 -5.72 4.88 7.98
N MET A 277 -6.25 5.23 6.81
CA MET A 277 -7.68 5.16 6.53
C MET A 277 -8.22 3.73 6.53
N ASP A 278 -7.43 2.72 6.14
CA ASP A 278 -7.81 1.31 6.26
C ASP A 278 -8.08 0.90 7.72
N PHE A 279 -7.41 1.57 8.67
CA PHE A 279 -7.53 1.31 10.11
C PHE A 279 -8.59 2.20 10.78
N LEU A 280 -8.81 3.42 10.26
CA LEU A 280 -9.82 4.34 10.77
C LEU A 280 -11.23 4.03 10.27
N HIS A 281 -11.32 3.52 9.04
CA HIS A 281 -12.57 3.15 8.38
C HIS A 281 -12.42 1.77 7.74
N PRO A 282 -12.35 0.69 8.56
CA PRO A 282 -12.35 -0.65 8.01
C PRO A 282 -13.60 -0.82 7.16
N THR A 283 -13.42 -0.86 5.84
CA THR A 283 -14.52 -1.16 4.92
C THR A 283 -15.00 -2.57 5.26
N HIS A 284 -16.29 -2.69 5.58
CA HIS A 284 -16.90 -3.95 5.98
C HIS A 284 -16.57 -5.07 4.96
N ASN A 285 -16.13 -6.20 5.52
CA ASN A 285 -16.09 -7.58 5.03
C ASN A 285 -16.36 -7.85 3.52
N PRO A 286 -15.51 -8.64 2.82
CA PRO A 286 -15.70 -9.01 1.42
C PRO A 286 -16.92 -9.92 1.13
N ASP A 287 -17.74 -10.28 2.13
CA ASP A 287 -18.77 -11.32 2.02
C ASP A 287 -20.22 -10.82 1.91
N THR A 288 -20.48 -9.53 1.73
CA THR A 288 -21.86 -9.04 1.54
C THR A 288 -22.10 -8.46 0.15
N ASN A 289 -22.84 -9.26 -0.63
CA ASN A 289 -23.55 -8.93 -1.86
C ASN A 289 -24.23 -7.54 -1.85
N PHE A 290 -24.08 -6.86 -3.00
CA PHE A 290 -24.99 -5.86 -3.58
C PHE A 290 -25.19 -4.50 -2.87
N LEU A 291 -24.73 -3.46 -3.57
CA LEU A 291 -25.40 -2.17 -3.80
C LEU A 291 -26.36 -1.71 -2.69
N SER A 292 -25.84 -1.06 -1.65
CA SER A 292 -26.51 0.10 -1.06
C SER A 292 -25.54 0.88 -0.18
N THR A 293 -25.63 2.21 -0.27
CA THR A 293 -24.99 3.20 0.60
C THR A 293 -23.47 3.36 0.51
N VAL A 294 -23.01 3.89 -0.63
CA VAL A 294 -21.89 4.86 -0.61
C VAL A 294 -22.39 6.14 0.04
N THR A 295 -22.65 6.10 1.34
CA THR A 295 -22.73 7.30 2.17
C THR A 295 -21.34 7.57 2.66
N HIS A 296 -20.77 8.67 2.15
CA HIS A 296 -19.56 9.32 2.61
C HIS A 296 -19.36 9.13 4.12
N GLY A 297 -18.33 8.38 4.51
CA GLY A 297 -17.92 8.18 5.90
C GLY A 297 -17.41 9.50 6.49
N ASN A 298 -18.33 10.37 6.90
CA ASN A 298 -18.13 11.72 7.39
C ASN A 298 -17.59 11.80 8.83
N ASN A 299 -16.68 10.92 9.27
CA ASN A 299 -16.16 11.02 10.64
C ASN A 299 -14.65 10.80 10.74
N LEU A 300 -13.89 11.90 10.71
CA LEU A 300 -12.46 12.00 11.01
C LEU A 300 -12.12 11.72 12.49
N ALA A 301 -13.03 11.10 13.23
CA ALA A 301 -12.85 10.76 14.63
C ALA A 301 -12.22 9.37 14.73
N VAL A 302 -11.06 9.30 15.36
CA VAL A 302 -10.35 8.05 15.61
C VAL A 302 -10.65 7.62 17.03
N ARG A 303 -10.93 6.33 17.23
CA ARG A 303 -11.07 5.75 18.56
C ARG A 303 -9.70 5.42 19.11
N TRP A 304 -9.47 5.81 20.36
CA TRP A 304 -8.22 5.56 21.05
C TRP A 304 -8.53 4.68 22.23
N PHE A 305 -7.70 3.66 22.41
CA PHE A 305 -7.87 2.75 23.53
C PHE A 305 -6.54 2.60 24.26
N THR A 306 -6.52 2.95 25.54
CA THR A 306 -5.35 2.78 26.39
C THR A 306 -5.21 1.32 26.79
N VAL A 307 -4.09 0.71 26.39
CA VAL A 307 -3.75 -0.65 26.79
C VAL A 307 -3.14 -0.62 28.19
N THR A 308 -3.78 -1.27 29.15
CA THR A 308 -3.31 -1.35 30.55
C THR A 308 -2.72 -2.72 30.89
N ASP A 309 -3.22 -3.77 30.23
CA ASP A 309 -2.84 -5.17 30.42
C ASP A 309 -3.28 -6.05 29.24
N GLN A 310 -2.97 -7.34 29.29
CA GLN A 310 -3.33 -8.32 28.27
C GLN A 310 -4.84 -8.42 28.02
N THR A 311 -5.66 -8.32 29.07
CA THR A 311 -7.12 -8.45 28.99
C THR A 311 -7.71 -7.27 28.23
N SER A 312 -7.26 -6.06 28.55
CA SER A 312 -7.65 -4.82 27.86
C SER A 312 -7.32 -4.89 26.37
N LEU A 313 -6.15 -5.44 26.01
CA LEU A 313 -5.73 -5.62 24.62
C LEU A 313 -6.60 -6.65 23.90
N LEU A 314 -6.78 -7.84 24.47
CA LEU A 314 -7.54 -8.93 23.86
C LEU A 314 -9.01 -8.55 23.61
N ALA A 315 -9.60 -7.75 24.50
CA ALA A 315 -10.95 -7.22 24.31
C ALA A 315 -11.06 -6.41 23.00
N GLN A 316 -10.12 -5.51 22.75
CA GLN A 316 -10.12 -4.68 21.53
C GLN A 316 -9.87 -5.48 20.26
N LEU A 317 -8.98 -6.49 20.32
CA LEU A 317 -8.70 -7.34 19.17
C LEU A 317 -9.86 -8.28 18.81
N SER A 318 -10.88 -8.41 19.68
CA SER A 318 -12.04 -9.27 19.48
C SER A 318 -13.31 -8.52 19.07
N ASP A 319 -13.37 -7.20 19.28
CA ASP A 319 -14.56 -6.37 19.06
C ASP A 319 -14.84 -6.03 17.58
N GLY A 320 -13.86 -6.25 16.69
CA GLY A 320 -13.96 -5.93 15.25
C GLY A 320 -13.98 -4.42 14.94
N ALA A 321 -13.95 -3.55 15.95
CA ALA A 321 -13.75 -2.12 15.81
C ALA A 321 -12.29 -1.79 15.42
N GLY A 322 -12.08 -0.63 14.78
CA GLY A 322 -10.76 -0.10 14.44
C GLY A 322 -10.41 1.18 15.21
N GLY A 323 -9.13 1.54 15.21
CA GLY A 323 -8.63 2.71 15.93
C GLY A 323 -7.13 2.68 16.21
N MET A 324 -6.72 3.40 17.26
CA MET A 324 -5.34 3.47 17.73
C MET A 324 -5.22 2.93 19.16
N LEU A 325 -4.34 1.95 19.36
CA LEU A 325 -3.97 1.44 20.69
C LEU A 325 -2.91 2.35 21.29
N VAL A 326 -3.22 3.02 22.39
CA VAL A 326 -2.28 3.85 23.14
C VAL A 326 -1.52 2.98 24.12
N VAL A 327 -0.22 2.84 23.89
CA VAL A 327 0.67 2.03 24.72
C VAL A 327 1.67 2.95 25.39
N TRP A 328 1.49 3.09 26.70
CA TRP A 328 2.40 3.84 27.55
C TRP A 328 3.56 2.93 27.93
N VAL A 329 4.77 3.31 27.51
CA VAL A 329 5.98 2.49 27.68
C VAL A 329 6.75 2.97 28.90
N ALA A 330 6.82 2.12 29.91
CA ALA A 330 7.50 2.35 31.18
C ALA A 330 8.52 1.23 31.49
N SER A 331 9.24 1.36 32.61
CA SER A 331 10.21 0.38 33.11
C SER A 331 9.92 0.08 34.57
N ASP A 332 10.02 -1.19 34.97
CA ASP A 332 10.05 -1.58 36.39
C ASP A 332 11.49 -1.53 36.91
N SER A 333 11.66 -1.09 38.16
CA SER A 333 12.87 -1.26 38.97
C SER A 333 13.48 -2.67 38.92
N ARG A 334 12.65 -3.72 38.78
CA ARG A 334 13.11 -5.12 38.68
C ARG A 334 13.64 -5.50 37.30
N ARG A 335 13.28 -4.75 36.26
CA ARG A 335 13.59 -5.04 34.84
C ARG A 335 13.98 -3.75 34.11
N PRO A 336 15.11 -3.12 34.49
CA PRO A 336 15.52 -1.85 33.89
C PRO A 336 15.75 -2.02 32.38
N GLY A 337 15.16 -1.13 31.59
CA GLY A 337 15.34 -1.09 30.14
C GLY A 337 14.47 -2.07 29.33
N VAL A 338 13.63 -2.88 29.98
CA VAL A 338 12.61 -3.68 29.28
C VAL A 338 11.36 -2.82 29.06
N PRO A 339 10.90 -2.63 27.81
CA PRO A 339 9.68 -1.87 27.52
C PRO A 339 8.43 -2.59 28.06
N LEU A 340 7.88 -2.08 29.18
CA LEU A 340 6.65 -2.58 29.79
C LEU A 340 5.47 -1.67 29.47
N VAL A 341 4.27 -2.25 29.40
CA VAL A 341 3.02 -1.49 29.33
C VAL A 341 2.70 -0.94 30.72
N GLN A 342 2.61 0.38 30.84
CA GLN A 342 2.28 1.07 32.09
C GLN A 342 0.92 0.60 32.63
N GLY A 343 0.85 0.35 33.94
CA GLY A 343 -0.33 -0.23 34.59
C GLY A 343 -0.23 -1.75 34.81
N SER A 344 0.52 -2.47 33.97
CA SER A 344 0.73 -3.91 34.13
C SER A 344 1.85 -4.28 35.12
N GLU A 345 2.64 -3.30 35.57
CA GLU A 345 3.84 -3.47 36.42
C GLU A 345 3.55 -4.14 37.78
N LYS A 346 2.32 -3.99 38.28
CA LYS A 346 1.87 -4.58 39.56
C LYS A 346 1.32 -6.00 39.41
N SER A 347 1.13 -6.47 38.18
CA SER A 347 0.73 -7.85 37.88
C SER A 347 1.87 -8.83 38.17
N SER A 348 1.53 -10.07 38.51
CA SER A 348 2.51 -11.17 38.59
C SER A 348 3.19 -11.44 37.24
N GLU A 349 2.49 -11.17 36.14
CA GLU A 349 2.99 -11.25 34.77
C GLU A 349 2.73 -9.89 34.10
N PRO A 350 3.70 -8.96 34.09
CA PRO A 350 3.53 -7.68 33.42
C PRO A 350 3.62 -7.84 31.91
N GLN A 351 2.76 -7.12 31.22
CA GLN A 351 2.66 -7.09 29.76
C GLN A 351 3.84 -6.30 29.20
N THR A 352 4.60 -6.88 28.28
CA THR A 352 5.68 -6.17 27.57
C THR A 352 5.18 -5.60 26.24
N LEU A 353 5.88 -4.60 25.70
CA LEU A 353 5.64 -4.12 24.33
C LEU A 353 5.84 -5.25 23.30
N GLN A 354 6.78 -6.16 23.56
CA GLN A 354 7.03 -7.32 22.70
C GLN A 354 5.78 -8.21 22.60
N ASP A 355 5.09 -8.45 23.72
CA ASP A 355 3.86 -9.25 23.75
C ASP A 355 2.74 -8.57 22.95
N VAL A 356 2.61 -7.25 23.07
CA VAL A 356 1.65 -6.46 22.27
C VAL A 356 1.93 -6.61 20.77
N LEU A 357 3.18 -6.39 20.34
CA LEU A 357 3.57 -6.50 18.93
C LEU A 357 3.44 -7.94 18.41
N GLN A 358 3.71 -8.94 19.23
CA GLN A 358 3.55 -10.34 18.86
C GLN A 358 2.07 -10.70 18.62
N LEU A 359 1.19 -10.25 19.50
CA LEU A 359 -0.25 -10.51 19.37
C LEU A 359 -0.85 -9.79 18.16
N LEU A 360 -0.47 -8.53 17.94
CA LEU A 360 -0.85 -7.78 16.73
C LEU A 360 -0.30 -8.44 15.46
N GLY A 361 0.90 -9.00 15.50
CA GLY A 361 1.47 -9.75 14.38
C GLY A 361 0.74 -11.06 14.08
N GLN A 362 0.05 -11.66 15.05
CA GLN A 362 -0.80 -12.84 14.87
C GLN A 362 -2.21 -12.50 14.36
N ARG A 363 -2.61 -11.22 14.50
CA ARG A 363 -3.91 -10.67 14.11
C ARG A 363 -3.70 -9.55 13.09
N ALA A 364 -3.18 -9.91 11.91
CA ALA A 364 -2.83 -8.93 10.88
C ALA A 364 -4.06 -8.22 10.26
N ASP A 365 -5.22 -8.84 10.37
CA ASP A 365 -6.52 -8.42 9.86
C ASP A 365 -7.24 -7.39 10.75
N VAL A 366 -6.84 -7.26 12.02
CA VAL A 366 -7.51 -6.32 12.95
C VAL A 366 -7.07 -4.87 12.71
N PRO A 367 -8.01 -3.93 12.51
CA PRO A 367 -7.75 -2.55 12.11
C PRO A 367 -7.31 -1.64 13.28
N TRP A 368 -6.34 -2.10 14.07
CA TRP A 368 -5.74 -1.33 15.17
C TRP A 368 -4.33 -0.85 14.83
N GLY A 369 -4.12 0.47 14.78
CA GLY A 369 -2.78 1.07 14.81
C GLY A 369 -2.23 1.12 16.24
N VAL A 370 -0.98 1.57 16.41
CA VAL A 370 -0.28 1.64 17.69
C VAL A 370 0.29 3.03 17.91
N TYR A 371 0.02 3.64 19.04
CA TYR A 371 0.66 4.88 19.48
C TYR A 371 1.48 4.63 20.73
N LEU A 372 2.81 4.65 20.58
CA LEU A 372 3.76 4.49 21.67
C LEU A 372 4.04 5.83 22.33
N GLN A 373 3.83 5.91 23.65
CA GLN A 373 4.23 7.05 24.47
C GLN A 373 5.37 6.62 25.38
N VAL A 374 6.56 7.16 25.17
CA VAL A 374 7.79 6.65 25.78
C VAL A 374 8.39 7.66 26.78
N HIS A 375 8.81 7.19 27.96
CA HIS A 375 9.29 8.08 29.03
C HIS A 375 10.79 8.41 28.99
N THR A 376 11.63 7.56 28.40
CA THR A 376 13.10 7.74 28.40
C THR A 376 13.74 7.34 27.07
N VAL A 377 14.93 7.88 26.77
CA VAL A 377 15.70 7.53 25.56
C VAL A 377 16.07 6.04 25.55
N GLN A 378 16.41 5.47 26.71
CA GLN A 378 16.71 4.04 26.83
C GLN A 378 15.51 3.17 26.43
N LEU A 379 14.31 3.54 26.87
CA LEU A 379 13.08 2.83 26.49
C LEU A 379 12.71 3.08 25.02
N LEU A 380 13.06 4.24 24.47
CA LEU A 380 12.88 4.53 23.05
C LEU A 380 13.74 3.60 22.20
N GLU A 381 15.03 3.49 22.47
CA GLU A 381 15.94 2.58 21.74
C GLU A 381 15.44 1.13 21.78
N ALA A 382 15.04 0.66 22.97
CA ALA A 382 14.51 -0.68 23.13
C ALA A 382 13.19 -0.88 22.37
N SER A 383 12.27 0.10 22.41
CA SER A 383 10.99 0.03 21.70
C SER A 383 11.16 0.04 20.18
N LEU A 384 12.02 0.91 19.67
CA LEU A 384 12.32 0.99 18.23
C LEU A 384 13.01 -0.28 17.72
N THR A 385 13.87 -0.90 18.54
CA THR A 385 14.48 -2.20 18.21
C THR A 385 13.43 -3.31 18.11
N LEU A 386 12.42 -3.31 18.99
CA LEU A 386 11.30 -4.24 18.92
C LEU A 386 10.44 -4.02 17.66
N LEU A 387 10.14 -2.75 17.33
CA LEU A 387 9.43 -2.39 16.08
C LEU A 387 10.22 -2.85 14.85
N HIS A 388 11.52 -2.58 14.80
CA HIS A 388 12.41 -3.03 13.73
C HIS A 388 12.41 -4.55 13.59
N SER A 389 12.46 -5.27 14.71
CA SER A 389 12.43 -6.74 14.71
C SER A 389 11.08 -7.28 14.21
N ALA A 390 9.96 -6.69 14.65
CA ALA A 390 8.63 -7.07 14.20
C ALA A 390 8.45 -6.81 12.70
N TYR A 391 8.89 -5.64 12.22
CA TYR A 391 8.82 -5.27 10.81
C TYR A 391 9.70 -6.15 9.92
N SER A 392 10.92 -6.44 10.36
CA SER A 392 11.85 -7.33 9.64
C SER A 392 11.31 -8.77 9.51
N ARG A 393 10.46 -9.20 10.44
CA ARG A 393 9.75 -10.49 10.40
C ARG A 393 8.41 -10.43 9.67
N GLU A 394 8.11 -9.32 8.99
CA GLU A 394 6.85 -9.09 8.25
C GLU A 394 5.60 -9.16 9.14
N LYS A 395 5.73 -8.83 10.44
CA LYS A 395 4.64 -8.85 11.43
C LYS A 395 4.05 -7.48 11.74
N LEU A 396 4.56 -6.42 11.11
CA LEU A 396 4.19 -5.05 11.41
C LEU A 396 3.95 -4.24 10.12
N TYR A 397 2.69 -4.09 9.75
CA TYR A 397 2.22 -3.31 8.60
C TYR A 397 0.95 -2.52 8.96
N ARG A 398 1.05 -1.72 10.02
CA ARG A 398 -0.07 -0.94 10.58
C ARG A 398 0.41 0.45 11.00
N PRO A 399 -0.46 1.45 11.17
CA PRO A 399 -0.02 2.76 11.61
C PRO A 399 0.70 2.65 12.95
N VAL A 400 1.93 3.17 13.04
CA VAL A 400 2.65 3.29 14.30
C VAL A 400 3.07 4.73 14.49
N TRP A 401 2.67 5.28 15.61
CA TRP A 401 3.04 6.61 16.05
C TRP A 401 3.93 6.48 17.27
N VAL A 402 4.87 7.41 17.41
CA VAL A 402 5.74 7.46 18.58
C VAL A 402 5.83 8.88 19.09
N SER A 403 5.73 9.04 20.41
CA SER A 403 6.06 10.27 21.12
C SER A 403 6.97 9.96 22.30
N MET A 404 7.65 10.99 22.77
CA MET A 404 8.45 10.95 23.98
C MET A 404 7.93 11.99 24.97
N GLU A 405 7.70 11.57 26.21
CA GLU A 405 7.33 12.48 27.29
C GLU A 405 8.52 13.36 27.71
N GLY A 406 8.23 14.56 28.23
CA GLY A 406 9.28 15.40 28.84
C GLY A 406 10.29 16.00 27.87
N LEU A 407 9.92 16.21 26.59
CA LEU A 407 10.70 17.00 25.61
C LEU A 407 10.72 18.49 26.01
N LEU A 408 11.37 18.81 27.13
CA LEU A 408 11.43 20.15 27.72
C LEU A 408 12.63 20.97 27.21
N SER A 409 13.63 20.31 26.58
CA SER A 409 14.85 20.94 26.07
C SER A 409 15.08 20.63 24.59
N ARG A 410 15.78 21.52 23.88
CA ARG A 410 16.17 21.30 22.47
C ARG A 410 17.06 20.07 22.28
N ASP A 411 17.92 19.79 23.25
CA ASP A 411 18.85 18.65 23.18
C ASP A 411 18.10 17.31 23.27
N ASN A 412 17.07 17.22 24.11
CA ASN A 412 16.23 16.02 24.22
C ASN A 412 15.47 15.75 22.92
N THR A 413 14.96 16.79 22.24
CA THR A 413 14.28 16.63 20.95
C THR A 413 15.24 16.17 19.86
N LYS A 414 16.47 16.68 19.85
CA LYS A 414 17.50 16.26 18.88
C LYS A 414 17.88 14.80 19.07
N GLU A 415 18.08 14.37 20.32
CA GLU A 415 18.39 12.98 20.66
C GLU A 415 17.24 12.04 20.31
N TYR A 416 16.00 12.42 20.60
CA TYR A 416 14.79 11.69 20.21
C TYR A 416 14.72 11.45 18.69
N VAL A 417 14.81 12.52 17.89
CA VAL A 417 14.73 12.44 16.42
C VAL A 417 15.89 11.60 15.87
N SER A 418 17.12 11.86 16.31
CA SER A 418 18.30 11.12 15.84
C SER A 418 18.22 9.62 16.17
N THR A 419 17.66 9.27 17.32
CA THR A 419 17.45 7.87 17.71
C THR A 419 16.43 7.18 16.81
N VAL A 420 15.33 7.88 16.48
CA VAL A 420 14.31 7.36 15.55
C VAL A 420 14.89 7.17 14.15
N GLU A 421 15.55 8.17 13.58
CA GLU A 421 16.15 8.09 12.24
C GLU A 421 17.18 6.95 12.13
N LYS A 422 17.89 6.68 13.22
CA LYS A 422 18.90 5.61 13.28
C LYS A 422 18.29 4.21 13.37
N LEU A 423 17.24 4.02 14.16
CA LEU A 423 16.75 2.68 14.52
C LEU A 423 15.47 2.27 13.77
N PHE A 424 14.58 3.21 13.45
CA PHE A 424 13.31 2.95 12.79
C PHE A 424 12.80 4.18 12.04
N PRO A 425 13.48 4.59 10.95
CA PRO A 425 13.16 5.82 10.22
C PRO A 425 11.78 5.72 9.52
N TYR A 426 11.20 6.88 9.18
CA TYR A 426 9.90 7.02 8.49
C TYR A 426 8.65 6.61 9.28
N ILE A 427 8.79 6.33 10.58
CA ILE A 427 7.65 6.28 11.49
C ILE A 427 7.07 7.67 11.75
N THR A 428 5.76 7.78 12.01
CA THR A 428 5.13 9.05 12.37
C THR A 428 5.58 9.51 13.76
N LEU A 429 6.21 10.68 13.83
CA LEU A 429 6.57 11.33 15.09
C LEU A 429 5.39 12.15 15.59
N VAL A 430 5.01 11.99 16.85
CA VAL A 430 3.98 12.80 17.50
C VAL A 430 4.63 13.78 18.48
N LEU A 431 4.38 15.07 18.27
CA LEU A 431 4.82 16.15 19.15
C LEU A 431 3.64 16.68 19.94
N LYS A 432 3.69 16.58 21.27
CA LYS A 432 2.64 17.07 22.15
C LYS A 432 2.84 18.55 22.44
N GLU A 433 1.97 19.38 21.90
CA GLU A 433 2.04 20.83 22.01
C GLU A 433 0.95 21.32 22.97
N LYS A 434 1.36 22.07 23.99
CA LYS A 434 0.46 22.60 25.03
C LYS A 434 0.03 24.04 24.80
N ASN A 435 0.70 24.74 23.88
CA ASN A 435 0.54 26.17 23.66
C ASN A 435 0.12 26.46 22.23
N TRP A 436 -0.61 27.57 22.04
CA TRP A 436 -0.89 28.14 20.73
C TRP A 436 -0.16 29.48 20.56
N PRO A 437 0.53 29.72 19.43
CA PRO A 437 0.85 28.76 18.37
C PRO A 437 1.81 27.65 18.84
N PRO A 438 1.76 26.45 18.24
CA PRO A 438 2.67 25.35 18.58
C PRO A 438 4.13 25.74 18.31
N GLN A 439 5.02 25.37 19.22
CA GLN A 439 6.44 25.70 19.12
C GLN A 439 7.21 24.56 18.47
N ILE A 440 7.14 24.48 17.15
CA ILE A 440 7.78 23.39 16.41
C ILE A 440 9.31 23.50 16.49
N PRO A 441 10.01 22.47 17.01
CA PRO A 441 11.47 22.47 17.06
C PRO A 441 12.11 22.50 15.67
N ALA A 442 13.19 23.27 15.49
CA ALA A 442 13.91 23.32 14.21
C ALA A 442 14.51 21.97 13.78
N THR A 443 14.69 21.04 14.73
CA THR A 443 15.16 19.67 14.46
C THR A 443 14.13 18.81 13.75
N VAL A 444 12.84 19.17 13.79
CA VAL A 444 11.79 18.44 13.08
C VAL A 444 11.35 19.15 11.79
N THR A 445 11.75 20.40 11.58
CA THR A 445 11.51 21.10 10.31
C THR A 445 12.42 20.54 9.22
N GLY A 446 11.82 19.91 8.20
CA GLY A 446 12.54 19.35 7.06
C GLY A 446 12.85 17.85 7.15
N LEU A 447 12.29 17.16 8.15
CA LEU A 447 12.33 15.70 8.19
C LEU A 447 11.58 15.11 6.99
N SER A 448 12.09 14.03 6.42
CA SER A 448 11.42 13.28 5.35
C SER A 448 10.31 12.36 5.86
N GLN A 449 10.21 12.17 7.18
CA GLN A 449 9.17 11.38 7.83
C GLN A 449 7.97 12.23 8.26
N ARG A 450 6.80 11.59 8.41
CA ARG A 450 5.58 12.28 8.87
C ARG A 450 5.73 12.78 10.30
N VAL A 451 5.27 14.00 10.55
CA VAL A 451 5.21 14.62 11.88
C VAL A 451 3.78 15.02 12.16
N ALA A 452 3.23 14.52 13.27
CA ALA A 452 1.91 14.84 13.76
C ALA A 452 2.01 15.74 15.00
N LEU A 453 1.21 16.81 15.02
CA LEU A 453 1.09 17.70 16.17
C LEU A 453 -0.14 17.28 16.98
N HIS A 454 0.11 16.86 18.22
CA HIS A 454 -0.93 16.54 19.19
C HIS A 454 -1.26 17.78 20.02
N LEU A 455 -2.44 18.34 19.73
CA LEU A 455 -3.00 19.54 20.34
C LEU A 455 -4.15 19.17 21.28
N ASN A 456 -4.26 19.86 22.40
CA ASN A 456 -5.45 19.79 23.24
C ASN A 456 -6.52 20.75 22.69
N ALA A 457 -7.79 20.34 22.61
CA ALA A 457 -8.86 21.22 22.11
C ALA A 457 -8.95 22.56 22.86
N ALA A 458 -8.65 22.60 24.17
CA ALA A 458 -8.65 23.83 24.95
C ALA A 458 -7.53 24.81 24.56
N SER A 459 -6.47 24.31 23.92
CA SER A 459 -5.37 25.13 23.41
C SER A 459 -5.63 25.68 22.01
N LEU A 460 -6.71 25.26 21.33
CA LEU A 460 -7.00 25.75 19.98
C LEU A 460 -7.36 27.24 19.98
N PRO A 461 -6.95 27.97 18.93
CA PRO A 461 -7.34 29.37 18.77
C PRO A 461 -8.85 29.49 18.61
N LYS A 462 -9.41 30.55 19.21
CA LYS A 462 -10.85 30.86 19.11
C LYS A 462 -11.18 31.75 17.89
N GLY A 463 -10.17 32.45 17.34
CA GLY A 463 -10.34 33.34 16.19
C GLY A 463 -10.27 32.62 14.84
N LYS A 464 -11.14 33.00 13.91
CA LYS A 464 -11.22 32.40 12.56
C LYS A 464 -9.92 32.55 11.75
N GLU A 465 -9.22 33.69 11.87
CA GLU A 465 -7.95 33.93 11.18
C GLU A 465 -6.82 33.02 11.68
N GLU A 466 -6.75 32.80 12.99
CA GLU A 466 -5.76 31.90 13.60
C GLU A 466 -6.05 30.43 13.28
N LEU A 467 -7.34 30.05 13.17
CA LEU A 467 -7.77 28.75 12.63
C LEU A 467 -7.35 28.56 11.16
N HIS A 468 -7.39 29.61 10.33
CA HIS A 468 -6.82 29.55 8.98
C HIS A 468 -5.29 29.36 9.00
N SER A 469 -4.59 29.96 9.95
CA SER A 469 -3.14 29.72 10.15
C SER A 469 -2.86 28.26 10.52
N LEU A 470 -3.68 27.66 11.40
CA LEU A 470 -3.63 26.22 11.70
C LEU A 470 -3.81 25.36 10.44
N MET A 471 -4.76 25.71 9.58
CA MET A 471 -4.98 25.00 8.31
C MET A 471 -3.78 25.11 7.38
N GLY A 472 -3.09 26.27 7.36
CA GLY A 472 -1.84 26.44 6.61
C GLY A 472 -0.69 25.56 7.11
N MET A 473 -0.72 25.15 8.39
CA MET A 473 0.24 24.21 8.95
C MET A 473 0.00 22.77 8.49
N MET A 474 -1.24 22.42 8.18
CA MET A 474 -1.58 21.07 7.76
C MET A 474 -0.69 20.67 6.59
N ASN A 475 -0.47 21.56 5.60
CA ASN A 475 0.74 21.70 4.77
C ASN A 475 1.88 20.69 4.99
N ARG A 476 2.38 20.70 6.22
CA ARG A 476 3.62 20.02 6.63
C ARG A 476 3.42 19.06 7.79
N TYR A 477 2.25 19.04 8.42
CA TYR A 477 2.02 18.31 9.67
C TYR A 477 0.63 17.68 9.71
N ASP A 478 0.56 16.44 10.20
CA ASP A 478 -0.72 15.84 10.61
C ASP A 478 -1.19 16.51 11.90
N LEU A 479 -2.51 16.65 12.10
CA LEU A 479 -3.07 17.30 13.29
C LEU A 479 -3.90 16.31 14.08
N ILE A 480 -3.47 16.01 15.31
CA ILE A 480 -4.22 15.20 16.27
C ILE A 480 -4.80 16.15 17.31
N VAL A 481 -6.13 16.18 17.45
CA VAL A 481 -6.81 17.06 18.40
C VAL A 481 -7.57 16.23 19.42
N GLU A 482 -7.20 16.39 20.69
CA GLU A 482 -7.84 15.73 21.83
C GLU A 482 -9.16 16.44 22.19
N GLU A 483 -10.30 15.75 22.09
CA GLU A 483 -11.59 16.29 22.51
C GLU A 483 -11.79 16.07 24.02
N ASP A 484 -11.86 17.14 24.79
CA ASP A 484 -12.23 17.07 26.21
C ASP A 484 -13.76 17.03 26.33
N THR A 485 -14.29 15.91 26.84
CA THR A 485 -15.73 15.68 27.04
C THR A 485 -16.42 16.70 27.96
N LYS A 486 -15.64 17.45 28.76
CA LYS A 486 -16.16 18.51 29.64
C LYS A 486 -16.16 19.91 29.02
N SER A 487 -15.50 20.09 27.88
CA SER A 487 -15.29 21.38 27.22
C SER A 487 -15.64 21.29 25.73
N SER A 488 -16.93 21.16 25.43
CA SER A 488 -17.45 21.61 24.13
C SER A 488 -17.47 23.15 24.12
N ALA A 489 -17.42 23.90 23.01
CA ALA A 489 -18.20 23.60 21.82
C ALA A 489 -17.89 24.47 20.59
N GLU A 490 -17.01 25.48 20.62
CA GLU A 490 -17.01 26.48 19.53
C GLU A 490 -15.81 26.36 18.58
N ALA A 491 -14.56 26.50 19.07
CA ALA A 491 -13.36 26.44 18.22
C ALA A 491 -13.22 25.11 17.45
N PHE A 492 -13.56 24.00 18.12
CA PHE A 492 -13.52 22.67 17.52
C PHE A 492 -14.63 22.44 16.47
N THR A 493 -15.83 22.94 16.73
CA THR A 493 -16.94 22.92 15.76
C THR A 493 -16.62 23.78 14.54
N VAL A 494 -16.02 24.96 14.76
CA VAL A 494 -15.54 25.83 13.68
C VAL A 494 -14.44 25.15 12.88
N LEU A 495 -13.48 24.48 13.53
CA LEU A 495 -12.43 23.71 12.86
C LEU A 495 -13.02 22.57 11.99
N LYS A 496 -13.96 21.78 12.54
CA LYS A 496 -14.69 20.75 11.77
C LYS A 496 -15.43 21.35 10.56
N GLY A 497 -16.06 22.52 10.74
CA GLY A 497 -16.73 23.25 9.66
C GLY A 497 -15.78 23.72 8.56
N LEU A 498 -14.63 24.28 8.92
CA LEU A 498 -13.60 24.74 7.98
C LEU A 498 -13.00 23.58 7.18
N LEU A 499 -12.72 22.45 7.83
CA LEU A 499 -12.22 21.24 7.18
C LEU A 499 -13.22 20.65 6.18
N SER A 500 -14.52 20.71 6.52
CA SER A 500 -15.60 20.25 5.63
C SER A 500 -15.72 21.14 4.38
N GLN A 501 -15.50 22.45 4.51
CA GLN A 501 -15.53 23.40 3.38
C GLN A 501 -14.34 23.24 2.42
N LEU A 502 -13.14 22.96 2.96
CA LEU A 502 -11.95 22.75 2.13
C LEU A 502 -12.04 21.52 1.22
N ARG A 503 -12.64 20.42 1.68
CA ARG A 503 -12.77 19.19 0.89
C ARG A 503 -13.78 19.28 -0.25
N GLY A 504 -14.69 20.25 -0.23
CA GLY A 504 -15.64 20.51 -1.31
C GLY A 504 -15.07 21.33 -2.47
N GLY A 505 -13.86 21.87 -2.34
CA GLY A 505 -13.20 22.67 -3.38
C GLY A 505 -12.28 21.83 -4.26
N ALA A 506 -12.41 21.94 -5.59
CA ALA A 506 -11.70 21.16 -6.61
C ALA A 506 -10.17 21.42 -6.73
N GLN A 507 -9.50 21.91 -5.69
CA GLN A 507 -8.13 22.43 -5.79
C GLN A 507 -7.28 22.14 -4.54
N PHE A 508 -7.36 20.90 -4.02
CA PHE A 508 -6.47 20.45 -2.95
C PHE A 508 -5.25 19.70 -3.52
N PRO A 509 -4.00 20.12 -3.23
CA PRO A 509 -2.81 19.32 -3.52
C PRO A 509 -2.83 18.02 -2.69
N LEU A 510 -2.67 16.86 -3.32
CA LEU A 510 -2.69 15.53 -2.68
C LEU A 510 -1.48 15.23 -1.77
N GLU A 511 -0.55 16.16 -1.60
CA GLU A 511 0.37 16.13 -0.44
C GLU A 511 -0.39 16.32 0.89
N CYS A 512 -1.64 16.76 0.82
CA CYS A 512 -2.53 17.00 1.94
C CYS A 512 -3.62 15.93 2.11
N GLU A 513 -3.27 14.64 2.13
CA GLU A 513 -4.02 13.68 2.97
C GLU A 513 -3.67 13.93 4.45
N GLN A 514 -3.86 15.15 4.91
CA GLN A 514 -3.60 15.54 6.29
C GLN A 514 -4.75 15.03 7.14
N ALA A 515 -4.45 14.01 7.91
CA ALA A 515 -5.39 13.45 8.85
C ALA A 515 -5.55 14.45 10.00
N TYR A 516 -6.60 15.26 9.93
CA TYR A 516 -7.20 15.79 11.13
C TYR A 516 -7.83 14.60 11.87
N ILE A 517 -7.39 14.36 13.09
CA ILE A 517 -7.84 13.23 13.90
C ILE A 517 -8.43 13.77 15.19
N SER A 518 -9.76 13.65 15.31
CA SER A 518 -10.48 13.94 16.54
C SER A 518 -10.40 12.71 17.45
N MET A 519 -9.99 12.92 18.70
CA MET A 519 -10.00 11.84 19.70
C MET A 519 -11.30 11.85 20.48
N SER A 520 -11.89 10.69 20.72
CA SER A 520 -12.97 10.52 21.69
C SER A 520 -12.58 9.41 22.66
N ASP A 521 -12.59 9.72 23.94
CA ASP A 521 -12.23 8.75 24.98
C ASP A 521 -13.41 7.79 25.21
N SER A 522 -13.16 6.50 25.04
CA SER A 522 -14.18 5.46 25.24
C SER A 522 -14.28 4.99 26.70
N SER A 523 -13.50 5.58 27.61
CA SER A 523 -13.53 5.22 29.04
C SER A 523 -14.75 5.77 29.79
N THR A 524 -15.95 5.35 29.41
CA THR A 524 -17.14 5.44 30.27
C THR A 524 -17.99 4.18 30.17
N ALA A 525 -17.52 3.11 30.83
CA ALA A 525 -18.38 2.02 31.27
C ALA A 525 -17.78 1.38 32.53
N GLY A 526 -18.41 1.61 33.68
CA GLY A 526 -18.14 0.86 34.91
C GLY A 526 -17.69 1.74 36.09
N SER A 527 -18.61 2.56 36.62
CA SER A 527 -18.66 2.85 38.05
C SER A 527 -19.57 1.84 38.72
#